data_AF-A0A9P6RL49-F1
#
_entry.id   AF-A0A9P6RL49-F1
#
_cell.length_a   1.000
_cell.length_b   1.000
_cell.length_c   1.000
_cell.angle_alpha   90.00
_cell.angle_beta   90.00
_cell.angle_gamma   90.00
#
_symmetry.space_group_name_H-M   'P 1'
#
loop_
_entity.id
_entity.type
_entity.pdbx_description
1 polymer ?
#
loop_
_entity_poly.entity_id
_entity_poly.type
_entity_poly.pdbx_seq_one_letter_code
_entity_poly.pdbx_strand_id
1 'polypeptide(L)'
;MAQQKFSVQQVQAHKSEDSCWVIHNNNVYDVSSFVQDHPGGEEYILDHAGSDITDLMSDKLSHAHSEGAYEMLEEFLIGSLDTTTSATTAAATAVTSSVATKRTNAKTTTTTDDENEDEDYHKETDLIADKKSKFLDLSQPLLWQLWNSDFSKSFYLEQVHIPRHLKGSARIFGSPYLEVFTKTPWFVIPIFWLPIIAYNFNRSLESGLTADTAAYYFFSGMFIWTLAEYVIHRFLFHLDDFLPDSTFWLTAHFLLHGIHHYLPMDRLRLVMPPALAVALAVPLFKLGHSIFAAPQAYAVMSGAFLGYVLYDMTHYYLHHAKVFKIHFKEMKTYHLAHHYKNFEGGYGITSKIWDRVFNTELKL
;
A
#
# COMPACT_ATOMS: atom_id res chain seq x y z
N MET A 1 -9.21 -24.37 -20.98
CA MET A 1 -10.60 -23.99 -21.33
C MET A 1 -10.54 -23.07 -22.54
N ALA A 2 -11.55 -23.05 -23.41
CA ALA A 2 -11.53 -22.16 -24.58
C ALA A 2 -11.52 -20.70 -24.09
N GLN A 3 -10.51 -19.92 -24.48
CA GLN A 3 -10.41 -18.50 -24.13
C GLN A 3 -11.58 -17.76 -24.80
N GLN A 4 -12.36 -17.03 -24.01
CA GLN A 4 -13.48 -16.24 -24.53
C GLN A 4 -12.94 -15.15 -25.46
N LYS A 5 -13.57 -15.01 -26.64
CA LYS A 5 -13.14 -14.05 -27.66
C LYS A 5 -14.08 -12.84 -27.70
N PHE A 6 -13.50 -11.65 -27.79
CA PHE A 6 -14.23 -10.38 -27.82
C PHE A 6 -13.87 -9.56 -29.06
N SER A 7 -14.83 -8.85 -29.64
CA SER A 7 -14.57 -7.92 -30.75
C SER A 7 -14.17 -6.53 -30.25
N VAL A 8 -13.49 -5.75 -31.08
CA VAL A 8 -13.13 -4.36 -30.77
C VAL A 8 -14.38 -3.53 -30.46
N GLN A 9 -15.49 -3.77 -31.16
CA GLN A 9 -16.75 -3.05 -30.93
C GLN A 9 -17.36 -3.37 -29.56
N GLN A 10 -17.19 -4.59 -29.06
CA GLN A 10 -17.62 -4.95 -27.71
C GLN A 10 -16.81 -4.16 -26.68
N VAL A 11 -15.49 -4.14 -26.80
CA VAL A 11 -14.62 -3.37 -25.89
C VAL A 11 -14.94 -1.88 -25.92
N GLN A 12 -15.17 -1.31 -27.10
CA GLN A 12 -15.55 0.11 -27.26
C GLN A 12 -16.90 0.50 -26.63
N ALA A 13 -17.75 -0.47 -26.27
CA ALA A 13 -19.01 -0.19 -25.58
C ALA A 13 -18.82 0.06 -24.08
N HIS A 14 -17.68 -0.35 -23.50
CA HIS A 14 -17.36 -0.26 -22.08
C HIS A 14 -16.40 0.91 -21.83
N LYS A 15 -16.98 2.12 -21.70
CA LYS A 15 -16.25 3.41 -21.56
C LYS A 15 -16.60 4.24 -20.33
N SER A 16 -17.26 3.65 -19.35
CA SER A 16 -17.71 4.34 -18.14
C SER A 16 -16.97 3.81 -16.91
N GLU A 17 -16.99 4.57 -15.82
CA GLU A 17 -16.43 4.15 -14.52
C GLU A 17 -16.96 2.77 -14.07
N ASP A 18 -18.28 2.56 -14.16
CA ASP A 18 -18.90 1.28 -13.80
C ASP A 18 -18.72 0.16 -14.85
N SER A 19 -18.10 0.47 -16.00
CA SER A 19 -17.95 -0.45 -17.12
C SER A 19 -16.84 0.00 -18.07
N CYS A 20 -15.60 -0.34 -17.72
CA CYS A 20 -14.38 0.12 -18.37
C CYS A 20 -13.53 -1.06 -18.83
N TRP A 21 -13.46 -1.29 -20.14
CA TRP A 21 -12.62 -2.35 -20.72
C TRP A 21 -11.47 -1.77 -21.53
N VAL A 22 -10.33 -2.46 -21.54
CA VAL A 22 -9.14 -2.05 -22.31
C VAL A 22 -8.53 -3.24 -23.05
N ILE A 23 -7.78 -2.96 -24.11
CA ILE A 23 -7.04 -3.96 -24.88
C ILE A 23 -5.55 -3.77 -24.61
N HIS A 24 -4.84 -4.85 -24.31
CA HIS A 24 -3.37 -4.86 -24.18
C HIS A 24 -2.81 -6.16 -24.77
N ASN A 25 -1.86 -6.08 -25.69
CA ASN A 25 -1.23 -7.24 -26.34
C ASN A 25 -2.23 -8.27 -26.92
N ASN A 26 -3.29 -7.80 -27.60
CA ASN A 26 -4.40 -8.60 -28.14
C ASN A 26 -5.25 -9.35 -27.11
N ASN A 27 -5.11 -9.01 -25.83
CA ASN A 27 -5.96 -9.49 -24.75
C ASN A 27 -6.94 -8.40 -24.32
N VAL A 28 -8.08 -8.79 -23.78
CA VAL A 28 -9.15 -7.90 -23.32
C VAL A 28 -9.26 -7.99 -21.81
N TYR A 29 -9.29 -6.83 -21.16
CA TYR A 29 -9.27 -6.67 -19.72
C TYR A 29 -10.48 -5.86 -19.25
N ASP A 30 -11.16 -6.33 -18.22
CA ASP A 30 -12.22 -5.58 -17.54
C ASP A 30 -11.64 -4.93 -16.28
N VAL A 31 -11.33 -3.63 -16.37
CA VAL A 31 -10.70 -2.88 -15.28
C VAL A 31 -11.71 -2.04 -14.50
N SER A 32 -13.02 -2.30 -14.65
CA SER A 32 -14.09 -1.49 -14.04
C SER A 32 -13.93 -1.35 -12.52
N SER A 33 -13.61 -2.45 -11.83
CA SER A 33 -13.40 -2.44 -10.37
C SER A 33 -12.11 -1.75 -9.93
N PHE A 34 -11.18 -1.50 -10.86
CA PHE A 34 -9.89 -0.87 -10.57
C PHE A 34 -9.85 0.62 -10.86
N VAL A 35 -10.81 1.17 -11.61
CA VAL A 35 -10.79 2.57 -12.06
C VAL A 35 -10.54 3.54 -10.91
N GLN A 36 -11.25 3.41 -9.80
CA GLN A 36 -11.12 4.32 -8.63
C GLN A 36 -9.88 4.07 -7.77
N ASP A 37 -9.30 2.87 -7.85
CA ASP A 37 -8.14 2.46 -7.07
C ASP A 37 -6.84 2.57 -7.87
N HIS A 38 -6.94 2.91 -9.16
CA HIS A 38 -5.80 3.17 -10.01
C HIS A 38 -4.91 4.23 -9.35
N PRO A 39 -3.68 3.89 -8.94
CA PRO A 39 -2.90 4.83 -8.14
C PRO A 39 -2.35 6.00 -8.96
N GLY A 40 -2.75 6.11 -10.24
CA GLY A 40 -2.42 7.23 -11.13
C GLY A 40 -3.55 8.25 -11.24
N GLY A 41 -4.71 7.97 -10.66
CA GLY A 41 -5.95 8.71 -10.91
C GLY A 41 -6.86 7.98 -11.87
N GLU A 42 -8.16 8.02 -11.58
CA GLU A 42 -9.23 7.39 -12.36
C GLU A 42 -9.33 7.99 -13.77
N GLU A 43 -9.00 9.26 -13.92
CA GLU A 43 -9.09 10.02 -15.16
C GLU A 43 -8.23 9.42 -16.28
N TYR A 44 -7.06 8.88 -15.96
CA TYR A 44 -6.13 8.32 -16.96
C TYR A 44 -6.62 7.00 -17.54
N ILE A 45 -7.37 6.21 -16.77
CA ILE A 45 -8.01 4.99 -17.28
C ILE A 45 -9.22 5.37 -18.13
N LEU A 46 -10.05 6.29 -17.65
CA LEU A 46 -11.29 6.70 -18.31
C LEU A 46 -11.05 7.37 -19.67
N ASP A 47 -9.98 8.15 -19.81
CA ASP A 47 -9.57 8.77 -21.08
C ASP A 47 -9.23 7.73 -22.17
N HIS A 48 -8.84 6.51 -21.75
CA HIS A 48 -8.48 5.41 -22.63
C HIS A 48 -9.46 4.23 -22.59
N ALA A 49 -10.60 4.38 -21.92
CA ALA A 49 -11.60 3.33 -21.82
C ALA A 49 -12.14 2.92 -23.21
N GLY A 50 -12.27 1.61 -23.42
CA GLY A 50 -12.67 1.01 -24.68
C GLY A 50 -11.62 1.09 -25.80
N SER A 51 -10.34 1.30 -25.45
CA SER A 51 -9.23 1.50 -26.39
C SER A 51 -8.13 0.44 -26.23
N ASP A 52 -7.22 0.38 -27.21
CA ASP A 52 -5.97 -0.36 -27.08
C ASP A 52 -4.91 0.51 -26.41
N ILE A 53 -4.42 0.03 -25.27
CA ILE A 53 -3.43 0.69 -24.42
C ILE A 53 -2.06 0.03 -24.52
N THR A 54 -1.82 -0.90 -25.45
CA THR A 54 -0.55 -1.63 -25.59
C THR A 54 0.65 -0.69 -25.68
N ASP A 55 0.59 0.26 -26.60
CA ASP A 55 1.68 1.21 -26.79
C ASP A 55 1.79 2.17 -25.59
N LEU A 56 0.65 2.54 -25.00
CA LEU A 56 0.56 3.46 -23.87
C LEU A 56 1.18 2.88 -22.60
N MET A 57 0.89 1.61 -22.29
CA MET A 57 1.49 0.88 -21.17
C MET A 57 3.02 0.79 -21.33
N SER A 58 3.49 0.59 -22.56
CA SER A 58 4.92 0.46 -22.90
C SER A 58 5.67 1.79 -23.00
N ASP A 59 4.96 2.92 -22.99
CA ASP A 59 5.54 4.25 -23.21
C ASP A 59 6.20 4.81 -21.94
N LYS A 60 7.51 4.60 -21.85
CA LYS A 60 8.35 5.13 -20.76
C LYS A 60 8.42 6.66 -20.70
N LEU A 61 7.96 7.39 -21.73
CA LEU A 61 8.03 8.85 -21.77
C LEU A 61 6.78 9.53 -21.20
N SER A 62 5.60 8.90 -21.25
CA SER A 62 4.37 9.45 -20.70
C SER A 62 4.13 9.01 -19.25
N HIS A 63 4.39 7.75 -18.90
CA HIS A 63 4.29 7.20 -17.54
C HIS A 63 4.81 5.75 -17.49
N ALA A 64 5.85 5.49 -16.70
CA ALA A 64 6.41 4.15 -16.56
C ALA A 64 5.62 3.33 -15.53
N HIS A 65 4.99 2.24 -15.99
CA HIS A 65 4.41 1.22 -15.12
C HIS A 65 5.51 0.26 -14.62
N SER A 66 5.45 -0.12 -13.34
CA SER A 66 6.34 -1.14 -12.77
C SER A 66 5.99 -2.53 -13.31
N GLU A 67 6.91 -3.50 -13.25
CA GLU A 67 6.60 -4.90 -13.63
C GLU A 67 5.38 -5.44 -12.87
N GLY A 68 5.22 -5.08 -11.59
CA GLY A 68 4.06 -5.45 -10.78
C GLY A 68 2.73 -4.88 -11.30
N ALA A 69 2.73 -3.72 -11.98
CA ALA A 69 1.53 -3.18 -12.61
C ALA A 69 1.09 -4.02 -13.84
N TYR A 70 2.04 -4.65 -14.55
CA TYR A 70 1.70 -5.59 -15.62
C TYR A 70 1.16 -6.91 -15.08
N GLU A 71 1.72 -7.40 -13.97
CA GLU A 71 1.21 -8.60 -13.28
C GLU A 71 -0.22 -8.37 -12.76
N MET A 72 -0.49 -7.19 -12.19
CA MET A 72 -1.83 -6.78 -11.76
C MET A 72 -2.81 -6.67 -12.94
N LEU A 73 -2.38 -6.14 -14.10
CA LEU A 73 -3.23 -6.10 -15.29
C LEU A 73 -3.69 -7.51 -15.71
N GLU A 74 -2.83 -8.53 -15.59
CA GLU A 74 -3.21 -9.92 -15.91
C GLU A 74 -4.39 -10.43 -15.07
N GLU A 75 -4.68 -9.82 -13.93
CA GLU A 75 -5.80 -10.19 -13.05
C GLU A 75 -7.16 -9.82 -13.65
N PHE A 76 -7.19 -8.78 -14.47
CA PHE A 76 -8.40 -8.28 -15.14
C PHE A 76 -8.68 -8.97 -16.47
N LEU A 77 -7.89 -9.98 -16.84
CA LEU A 77 -7.99 -10.66 -18.13
C LEU A 77 -9.31 -11.42 -18.25
N ILE A 78 -10.22 -10.94 -19.11
CA ILE A 78 -11.49 -11.60 -19.40
C ILE A 78 -11.45 -12.46 -20.66
N GLY A 79 -10.48 -12.23 -21.56
CA GLY A 79 -10.32 -13.04 -22.76
C GLY A 79 -9.37 -12.44 -23.79
N SER A 80 -9.47 -12.88 -25.04
CA SER A 80 -8.62 -12.42 -26.15
C SER A 80 -9.42 -11.75 -27.25
N LEU A 81 -8.75 -10.89 -28.02
CA LEU A 81 -9.37 -10.17 -29.12
C LEU A 81 -9.61 -11.10 -30.31
N ASP A 82 -10.80 -11.06 -30.90
CA ASP A 82 -11.10 -11.82 -32.11
C ASP A 82 -10.51 -11.14 -33.35
N THR A 83 -9.28 -11.49 -33.67
CA THR A 83 -8.57 -10.98 -34.85
C THR A 83 -9.16 -11.45 -36.19
N THR A 84 -10.15 -12.36 -36.18
CA THR A 84 -10.84 -12.78 -37.42
C THR A 84 -11.83 -11.74 -37.96
N THR A 85 -12.19 -10.73 -37.16
CA THR A 85 -13.18 -9.71 -37.59
C THR A 85 -12.55 -8.49 -38.29
N SER A 86 -11.22 -8.31 -38.24
CA SER A 86 -10.54 -7.13 -38.82
C SER A 86 -10.17 -7.26 -40.31
N ALA A 87 -10.56 -8.34 -40.99
CA ALA A 87 -10.25 -8.53 -42.42
C ALA A 87 -11.33 -8.04 -43.41
N THR A 88 -12.49 -7.52 -42.96
CA THR A 88 -13.64 -7.30 -43.87
C THR A 88 -14.28 -5.91 -43.85
N THR A 89 -13.64 -4.89 -43.25
CA THR A 89 -14.26 -3.55 -43.14
C THR A 89 -13.32 -2.39 -43.49
N ALA A 90 -12.34 -2.61 -44.39
CA ALA A 90 -11.53 -1.53 -44.98
C ALA A 90 -12.09 -0.98 -46.29
N ALA A 91 -13.25 -1.47 -46.75
CA ALA A 91 -13.81 -1.10 -48.06
C ALA A 91 -15.33 -0.86 -48.00
N ALA A 92 -15.77 0.14 -47.24
CA ALA A 92 -17.04 0.81 -47.51
C ALA A 92 -17.13 2.15 -46.76
N THR A 93 -16.77 3.22 -47.47
CA THR A 93 -17.60 4.42 -47.60
C THR A 93 -17.83 5.19 -46.28
N ALA A 94 -16.94 6.10 -45.88
CA ALA A 94 -16.92 7.49 -46.37
C ALA A 94 -18.26 7.93 -46.96
N VAL A 95 -19.11 8.62 -46.18
CA VAL A 95 -19.93 9.79 -46.58
C VAL A 95 -21.00 10.10 -45.52
N THR A 96 -20.81 11.26 -44.90
CA THR A 96 -21.79 12.22 -44.33
C THR A 96 -22.76 11.77 -43.23
N SER A 97 -22.40 12.20 -42.01
CA SER A 97 -23.07 13.26 -41.24
C SER A 97 -24.59 13.46 -41.36
N SER A 98 -25.22 13.35 -40.20
CA SER A 98 -26.04 14.39 -39.54
C SER A 98 -27.55 14.12 -39.35
N VAL A 99 -27.99 14.61 -38.18
CA VAL A 99 -29.34 14.98 -37.75
C VAL A 99 -30.15 13.93 -36.96
N ALA A 100 -29.97 14.02 -35.64
CA ALA A 100 -30.99 14.24 -34.60
C ALA A 100 -32.41 13.63 -34.76
N THR A 101 -32.90 12.97 -33.69
CA THR A 101 -33.89 13.54 -32.75
C THR A 101 -34.59 12.46 -31.88
N LYS A 102 -34.45 12.62 -30.54
CA LYS A 102 -35.37 12.36 -29.40
C LYS A 102 -36.11 11.03 -29.19
N ARG A 103 -36.07 10.70 -27.87
CA ARG A 103 -37.14 10.15 -26.98
C ARG A 103 -37.38 8.64 -27.12
N THR A 104 -37.58 7.83 -26.07
CA THR A 104 -38.23 8.05 -24.77
C THR A 104 -38.03 6.84 -23.82
N ASN A 105 -37.99 7.13 -22.51
CA ASN A 105 -38.56 6.40 -21.36
C ASN A 105 -38.57 4.85 -21.28
N ALA A 106 -38.04 4.33 -20.16
CA ALA A 106 -38.73 3.56 -19.10
C ALA A 106 -37.74 2.58 -18.45
N LYS A 107 -37.22 2.85 -17.24
CA LYS A 107 -37.75 2.51 -15.89
C LYS A 107 -37.75 1.01 -15.58
N THR A 108 -37.16 0.70 -14.40
CA THR A 108 -37.27 -0.51 -13.57
C THR A 108 -36.30 -1.62 -14.02
N THR A 109 -35.48 -2.26 -13.19
CA THR A 109 -35.71 -2.72 -11.81
C THR A 109 -34.37 -3.16 -11.17
N THR A 110 -34.22 -2.87 -9.87
CA THR A 110 -33.60 -3.70 -8.80
C THR A 110 -32.18 -4.26 -8.93
N THR A 111 -31.31 -3.74 -8.05
CA THR A 111 -30.44 -4.45 -7.08
C THR A 111 -29.70 -5.70 -7.54
N THR A 112 -28.36 -5.63 -7.50
CA THR A 112 -27.48 -6.59 -6.82
C THR A 112 -26.03 -6.06 -6.82
N ASP A 113 -25.52 -5.84 -5.60
CA ASP A 113 -24.18 -6.21 -5.14
C ASP A 113 -22.95 -5.36 -5.55
N ASP A 114 -22.73 -4.27 -4.78
CA ASP A 114 -21.42 -3.59 -4.57
C ASP A 114 -20.46 -4.45 -3.70
N GLU A 115 -20.16 -5.68 -4.13
CA GLU A 115 -19.29 -6.58 -3.35
C GLU A 115 -17.84 -6.72 -3.88
N ASN A 116 -17.49 -6.19 -5.06
CA ASN A 116 -16.22 -6.54 -5.72
C ASN A 116 -15.27 -5.36 -6.02
N GLU A 117 -15.13 -4.40 -5.11
CA GLU A 117 -14.17 -3.28 -5.24
C GLU A 117 -12.83 -3.54 -4.50
N ASP A 118 -12.75 -4.49 -3.56
CA ASP A 118 -11.54 -4.75 -2.77
C ASP A 118 -10.75 -6.02 -3.22
N GLU A 119 -11.03 -6.64 -4.38
CA GLU A 119 -10.41 -7.95 -4.72
C GLU A 119 -9.00 -7.87 -5.32
N ASP A 120 -8.57 -6.73 -5.87
CA ASP A 120 -7.35 -6.65 -6.70
C ASP A 120 -6.04 -6.75 -5.88
N TYR A 121 -5.95 -6.08 -4.73
CA TYR A 121 -4.77 -6.20 -3.85
C TYR A 121 -4.73 -7.51 -3.05
N HIS A 122 -5.70 -8.40 -3.23
CA HIS A 122 -5.88 -9.59 -2.40
C HIS A 122 -5.67 -10.91 -3.15
N LYS A 123 -5.34 -10.87 -4.44
CA LYS A 123 -5.09 -12.08 -5.22
C LYS A 123 -3.84 -12.79 -4.75
N GLU A 124 -3.95 -14.10 -4.56
CA GLU A 124 -2.86 -14.93 -4.08
C GLU A 124 -1.75 -15.06 -5.13
N THR A 125 -0.49 -14.88 -4.72
CA THR A 125 0.68 -15.08 -5.56
C THR A 125 0.81 -16.55 -5.98
N ASP A 126 1.02 -16.81 -7.27
CA ASP A 126 1.39 -18.14 -7.77
C ASP A 126 2.82 -18.51 -7.31
N LEU A 127 2.90 -19.37 -6.29
CA LEU A 127 4.14 -19.82 -5.68
C LEU A 127 5.07 -20.58 -6.65
N ILE A 128 4.55 -21.18 -7.72
CA ILE A 128 5.37 -21.87 -8.72
C ILE A 128 6.00 -20.84 -9.66
N ALA A 129 5.23 -19.83 -10.08
CA ALA A 129 5.74 -18.75 -10.90
C ALA A 129 6.75 -17.89 -10.13
N ASP A 130 6.45 -17.51 -8.89
CA ASP A 130 7.31 -16.64 -8.07
C ASP A 130 8.68 -17.28 -7.74
N LYS A 131 8.80 -18.60 -7.73
CA LYS A 131 10.12 -19.29 -7.62
C LYS A 131 11.11 -18.88 -8.70
N LYS A 132 10.65 -18.34 -9.84
CA LYS A 132 11.50 -17.80 -10.90
C LYS A 132 12.22 -16.52 -10.49
N SER A 133 11.68 -15.75 -9.53
CA SER A 133 12.34 -14.56 -8.96
C SER A 133 13.64 -14.92 -8.24
N LYS A 134 13.78 -16.18 -7.78
CA LYS A 134 14.90 -16.68 -6.97
C LYS A 134 15.12 -15.87 -5.68
N PHE A 135 14.08 -15.21 -5.17
CA PHE A 135 14.13 -14.51 -3.90
C PHE A 135 13.81 -15.47 -2.74
N LEU A 136 12.62 -15.40 -2.14
CA LEU A 136 12.24 -16.23 -1.00
C LEU A 136 11.14 -17.22 -1.39
N ASP A 137 11.26 -18.49 -1.00
CA ASP A 137 10.20 -19.48 -1.15
C ASP A 137 9.15 -19.28 -0.05
N LEU A 138 8.03 -18.66 -0.41
CA LEU A 138 6.87 -18.38 0.44
C LEU A 138 6.22 -19.65 1.05
N SER A 139 6.49 -20.84 0.51
CA SER A 139 6.03 -22.11 1.09
C SER A 139 6.87 -22.57 2.29
N GLN A 140 8.00 -21.92 2.55
CA GLN A 140 8.96 -22.27 3.61
C GLN A 140 9.19 -21.09 4.57
N PRO A 141 9.77 -21.34 5.77
CA PRO A 141 10.12 -20.28 6.71
C PRO A 141 11.12 -19.27 6.13
N LEU A 142 10.78 -17.98 6.13
CA LEU A 142 11.51 -16.93 5.41
C LEU A 142 12.81 -16.48 6.09
N LEU A 143 12.87 -16.45 7.43
CA LEU A 143 14.00 -15.83 8.14
C LEU A 143 15.34 -16.53 7.82
N TRP A 144 15.35 -17.86 7.89
CA TRP A 144 16.58 -18.63 7.66
C TRP A 144 16.95 -18.73 6.18
N GLN A 145 16.00 -18.50 5.26
CA GLN A 145 16.30 -18.34 3.85
C GLN A 145 17.08 -17.06 3.63
N LEU A 146 16.61 -15.93 4.18
CA LEU A 146 17.30 -14.65 4.06
C LEU A 146 18.63 -14.62 4.81
N TRP A 147 18.68 -15.13 6.04
CA TRP A 147 19.89 -15.12 6.87
C TRP A 147 21.07 -15.89 6.24
N ASN A 148 20.78 -16.98 5.54
CA ASN A 148 21.77 -17.83 4.88
C ASN A 148 21.86 -17.56 3.36
N SER A 149 21.22 -16.51 2.86
CA SER A 149 21.27 -16.15 1.44
C SER A 149 22.64 -15.58 1.05
N ASP A 150 22.90 -15.55 -0.24
CA ASP A 150 24.01 -14.85 -0.89
C ASP A 150 23.54 -13.60 -1.66
N PHE A 151 22.36 -13.07 -1.30
CA PHE A 151 21.78 -11.91 -1.97
C PHE A 151 22.67 -10.67 -1.80
N SER A 152 22.91 -9.99 -2.92
CA SER A 152 23.42 -8.62 -2.85
C SER A 152 22.33 -7.68 -2.34
N LYS A 153 22.73 -6.57 -1.73
CA LYS A 153 21.83 -5.47 -1.36
C LYS A 153 20.90 -5.06 -2.50
N SER A 154 21.45 -4.85 -3.69
CA SER A 154 20.68 -4.37 -4.84
C SER A 154 19.57 -5.35 -5.23
N PHE A 155 19.89 -6.64 -5.29
CA PHE A 155 18.91 -7.68 -5.58
C PHE A 155 17.85 -7.79 -4.47
N TYR A 156 18.28 -7.73 -3.21
CA TYR A 156 17.36 -7.73 -2.07
C TYR A 156 16.39 -6.53 -2.10
N LEU A 157 16.89 -5.31 -2.31
CA LEU A 157 16.06 -4.10 -2.32
C LEU A 157 15.08 -4.09 -3.50
N GLU A 158 15.48 -4.58 -4.67
CA GLU A 158 14.59 -4.77 -5.81
C GLU A 158 13.46 -5.75 -5.46
N GLN A 159 13.80 -6.90 -4.87
CA GLN A 159 12.82 -7.96 -4.64
C GLN A 159 11.92 -7.71 -3.43
N VAL A 160 12.42 -7.13 -2.35
CA VAL A 160 11.65 -6.92 -1.10
C VAL A 160 10.53 -5.89 -1.29
N HIS A 161 10.69 -4.94 -2.21
CA HIS A 161 9.70 -3.91 -2.51
C HIS A 161 8.70 -4.31 -3.60
N ILE A 162 8.83 -5.50 -4.20
CA ILE A 162 7.82 -6.06 -5.09
C ILE A 162 6.82 -6.84 -4.22
N PRO A 163 5.55 -6.39 -4.10
CA PRO A 163 4.59 -7.01 -3.19
C PRO A 163 4.19 -8.43 -3.60
N ARG A 164 4.07 -9.34 -2.63
CA ARG A 164 3.50 -10.68 -2.75
C ARG A 164 2.33 -10.85 -1.80
N HIS A 165 1.48 -11.83 -2.09
CA HIS A 165 0.21 -12.04 -1.42
C HIS A 165 -0.02 -13.51 -1.12
N LEU A 166 -0.43 -13.79 0.12
CA LEU A 166 -0.81 -15.12 0.59
C LEU A 166 -2.16 -15.03 1.30
N LYS A 167 -2.98 -16.08 1.18
CA LYS A 167 -4.26 -16.19 1.91
C LYS A 167 -4.16 -16.01 3.42
N GLY A 168 -3.02 -16.42 3.96
CA GLY A 168 -2.72 -16.33 5.38
C GLY A 168 -1.30 -15.82 5.58
N SER A 169 -0.93 -15.63 6.84
CA SER A 169 0.39 -15.12 7.16
C SER A 169 1.49 -16.11 6.77
N ALA A 170 2.51 -15.63 6.05
CA ALA A 170 3.73 -16.39 5.73
C ALA A 170 4.38 -16.99 6.98
N ARG A 171 5.37 -17.88 6.86
CA ARG A 171 6.13 -18.37 8.02
C ARG A 171 7.46 -17.65 8.08
N ILE A 172 7.82 -17.07 9.22
CA ILE A 172 9.11 -16.42 9.44
C ILE A 172 10.09 -17.41 10.05
N PHE A 173 9.67 -18.14 11.08
CA PHE A 173 10.40 -19.18 11.77
C PHE A 173 9.91 -20.59 11.41
N GLY A 174 10.86 -21.54 11.45
CA GLY A 174 10.54 -22.97 11.32
C GLY A 174 9.78 -23.54 12.52
N SER A 175 9.91 -22.91 13.69
CA SER A 175 9.26 -23.34 14.93
C SER A 175 7.90 -22.65 15.12
N PRO A 176 6.80 -23.39 15.30
CA PRO A 176 5.49 -22.81 15.61
C PRO A 176 5.48 -21.96 16.90
N TYR A 177 6.38 -22.24 17.84
CA TYR A 177 6.48 -21.49 19.10
C TYR A 177 7.06 -20.09 18.89
N LEU A 178 8.00 -19.93 17.95
CA LEU A 178 8.60 -18.63 17.65
C LEU A 178 7.71 -17.77 16.75
N GLU A 179 6.86 -18.41 15.94
CA GLU A 179 5.89 -17.71 15.07
C GLU A 179 4.96 -16.76 15.82
N VAL A 180 4.59 -17.11 17.05
CA VAL A 180 3.70 -16.29 17.89
C VAL A 180 4.25 -14.87 18.08
N PHE A 181 5.57 -14.72 18.19
CA PHE A 181 6.21 -13.40 18.36
C PHE A 181 6.27 -12.57 17.07
N THR A 182 5.93 -13.16 15.93
CA THR A 182 5.93 -12.48 14.62
C THR A 182 4.54 -12.07 14.15
N LYS A 183 3.50 -12.40 14.91
CA LYS A 183 2.10 -12.18 14.57
C LYS A 183 1.49 -11.22 15.57
N THR A 184 1.27 -9.99 15.14
CA THR A 184 0.74 -8.92 16.00
C THR A 184 -0.62 -8.46 15.46
N PRO A 185 -1.74 -8.88 16.07
CA PRO A 185 -3.05 -8.31 15.75
C PRO A 185 -3.09 -6.81 16.06
N TRP A 186 -3.78 -6.02 15.23
CA TRP A 186 -3.86 -4.56 15.35
C TRP A 186 -4.25 -4.08 16.76
N PHE A 187 -5.21 -4.75 17.41
CA PHE A 187 -5.71 -4.34 18.73
C PHE A 187 -4.70 -4.50 19.86
N VAL A 188 -3.60 -5.23 19.65
CA VAL A 188 -2.51 -5.35 20.64
C VAL A 188 -1.85 -4.00 20.89
N ILE A 189 -1.73 -3.15 19.86
CA ILE A 189 -1.09 -1.84 19.96
C ILE A 189 -1.80 -0.94 20.99
N PRO A 190 -3.11 -0.62 20.87
CA PRO A 190 -3.77 0.22 21.87
C PRO A 190 -3.83 -0.45 23.25
N ILE A 191 -4.04 -1.77 23.35
CA ILE A 191 -4.08 -2.47 24.65
C ILE A 191 -2.76 -2.33 25.40
N PHE A 192 -1.64 -2.45 24.70
CA PHE A 192 -0.31 -2.37 25.32
C PHE A 192 0.07 -0.92 25.66
N TRP A 193 -0.15 0.01 24.74
CA TRP A 193 0.40 1.37 24.84
C TRP A 193 -0.50 2.35 25.60
N LEU A 194 -1.83 2.24 25.53
CA LEU A 194 -2.72 3.19 26.23
C LEU A 194 -2.53 3.22 27.76
N PRO A 195 -2.31 2.09 28.46
CA PRO A 195 -1.97 2.13 29.88
C PRO A 195 -0.65 2.86 30.17
N ILE A 196 0.37 2.69 29.32
CA ILE A 196 1.66 3.37 29.43
C ILE A 196 1.49 4.88 29.20
N ILE A 197 0.71 5.26 28.19
CA ILE A 197 0.38 6.66 27.88
C ILE A 197 -0.32 7.32 29.09
N ALA A 198 -1.34 6.66 29.64
CA ALA A 198 -2.08 7.15 30.81
C ALA A 198 -1.18 7.28 32.04
N TYR A 199 -0.32 6.31 32.29
CA TYR A 199 0.67 6.37 33.37
C TYR A 199 1.61 7.57 33.21
N ASN A 200 2.19 7.78 32.04
CA ASN A 200 3.10 8.91 31.79
C ASN A 200 2.37 10.25 31.92
N PHE A 201 1.14 10.37 31.40
CA PHE A 201 0.36 11.60 31.55
C PHE A 201 0.07 11.90 33.03
N ASN A 202 -0.39 10.92 33.80
CA ASN A 202 -0.62 11.08 35.24
C ASN A 202 0.68 11.42 35.98
N ARG A 203 1.80 10.80 35.61
CA ARG A 203 3.11 11.08 36.20
C ARG A 203 3.56 12.52 35.97
N SER A 204 3.20 13.12 34.83
CA SER A 204 3.48 14.54 34.56
C SER A 204 2.76 15.47 35.54
N LEU A 205 1.50 15.16 35.88
CA LEU A 205 0.68 15.92 36.82
C LEU A 205 1.17 15.76 38.26
N GLU A 206 1.45 14.53 38.69
CA GLU A 206 2.00 14.23 40.01
C GLU A 206 3.36 14.90 40.24
N SER A 207 4.13 15.09 39.17
CA SER A 207 5.44 15.74 39.21
C SER A 207 5.35 17.27 39.16
N GLY A 208 4.15 17.83 39.26
CA GLY A 208 3.92 19.26 39.51
C GLY A 208 3.44 20.07 38.30
N LEU A 209 3.15 19.46 37.15
CA LEU A 209 2.49 20.20 36.05
C LEU A 209 1.01 20.45 36.36
N THR A 210 0.54 21.66 36.02
CA THR A 210 -0.89 21.92 35.90
C THR A 210 -1.48 21.16 34.71
N ALA A 211 -2.78 20.86 34.75
CA ALA A 211 -3.45 20.14 33.67
C ALA A 211 -3.30 20.83 32.31
N ASP A 212 -3.41 22.16 32.26
CA ASP A 212 -3.26 22.94 31.02
C ASP A 212 -1.84 22.85 30.46
N THR A 213 -0.82 22.94 31.33
CA THR A 213 0.58 22.81 30.91
C THR A 213 0.88 21.39 30.43
N ALA A 214 0.36 20.38 31.13
CA ALA A 214 0.50 18.98 30.72
C ALA A 214 -0.18 18.73 29.37
N ALA A 215 -1.37 19.26 29.15
CA ALA A 215 -2.08 19.17 27.87
C ALA A 215 -1.29 19.83 26.74
N TYR A 216 -0.73 21.03 26.96
CA TYR A 216 0.13 21.69 25.98
C TYR A 216 1.32 20.81 25.56
N TYR A 217 2.04 20.23 26.52
CA TYR A 217 3.17 19.34 26.23
C TYR A 217 2.74 18.03 25.58
N PHE A 218 1.58 17.50 25.96
CA PHE A 218 0.99 16.33 25.33
C PHE A 218 0.69 16.56 23.84
N PHE A 219 -0.01 17.64 23.49
CA PHE A 219 -0.28 17.97 22.09
C PHE A 219 1.00 18.33 21.33
N SER A 220 1.97 18.95 21.98
CA SER A 220 3.30 19.17 21.40
C SER A 220 3.99 17.83 21.09
N GLY A 221 3.87 16.84 21.98
CA GLY A 221 4.36 15.47 21.76
C GLY A 221 3.70 14.78 20.58
N MET A 222 2.37 14.90 20.43
CA MET A 222 1.65 14.39 19.27
C MET A 222 2.14 15.04 17.97
N PHE A 223 2.40 16.36 17.97
CA PHE A 223 2.95 17.04 16.82
C PHE A 223 4.39 16.58 16.50
N ILE A 224 5.25 16.46 17.51
CA ILE A 224 6.61 15.92 17.37
C ILE A 224 6.57 14.51 16.77
N TRP A 225 5.60 13.69 17.18
CA TRP A 225 5.43 12.36 16.61
C TRP A 225 5.23 12.39 15.09
N THR A 226 4.46 13.32 14.53
CA THR A 226 4.27 13.37 13.07
C THR A 226 5.59 13.55 12.31
N LEU A 227 6.54 14.31 12.88
CA LEU A 227 7.89 14.43 12.32
C LEU A 227 8.72 13.17 12.55
N ALA A 228 8.61 12.58 13.74
CA ALA A 228 9.30 11.34 14.07
C ALA A 228 8.85 10.18 13.16
N GLU A 229 7.55 10.06 12.88
CA GLU A 229 6.96 9.15 11.90
C GLU A 229 7.68 9.29 10.56
N TYR A 230 7.70 10.50 10.00
CA TYR A 230 8.37 10.77 8.72
C TYR A 230 9.84 10.38 8.74
N VAL A 231 10.57 10.77 9.79
CA VAL A 231 12.01 10.50 9.92
C VAL A 231 12.29 9.00 10.07
N ILE A 232 11.52 8.31 10.90
CA ILE A 232 11.68 6.86 11.11
C ILE A 232 11.34 6.12 9.82
N HIS A 233 10.23 6.46 9.17
CA HIS A 233 9.82 5.80 7.94
C HIS A 233 10.87 6.01 6.83
N ARG A 234 11.33 7.24 6.63
CA ARG A 234 12.32 7.56 5.59
C ARG A 234 13.73 7.05 5.86
N PHE A 235 14.23 7.18 7.09
CA PHE A 235 15.67 6.99 7.36
C PHE A 235 15.99 5.73 8.17
N LEU A 236 14.99 5.05 8.73
CA LEU A 236 15.17 3.78 9.43
C LEU A 236 14.48 2.62 8.71
N PHE A 237 13.22 2.81 8.31
CA PHE A 237 12.47 1.77 7.60
C PHE A 237 12.94 1.65 6.15
N HIS A 238 13.09 2.77 5.43
CA HIS A 238 13.72 2.85 4.11
C HIS A 238 15.21 3.18 4.19
N LEU A 239 15.97 2.43 5.00
CA LEU A 239 17.42 2.62 5.07
C LEU A 239 18.09 2.38 3.70
N ASP A 240 17.51 1.47 2.89
CA ASP A 240 17.75 1.23 1.47
C ASP A 240 19.18 1.49 0.99
N ASP A 241 19.44 2.66 0.40
CA ASP A 241 20.75 3.02 -0.16
C ASP A 241 21.89 2.95 0.87
N PHE A 242 21.61 3.25 2.12
CA PHE A 242 22.58 3.21 3.22
C PHE A 242 22.73 1.82 3.85
N LEU A 243 21.92 0.85 3.44
CA LEU A 243 22.01 -0.52 3.93
C LEU A 243 23.40 -1.11 3.56
N PRO A 244 24.10 -1.77 4.49
CA PRO A 244 25.32 -2.51 4.16
C PRO A 244 24.99 -3.80 3.40
N ASP A 245 25.90 -4.21 2.50
CA ASP A 245 25.78 -5.47 1.76
C ASP A 245 26.14 -6.67 2.66
N SER A 246 25.20 -7.02 3.55
CA SER A 246 25.40 -8.01 4.61
C SER A 246 24.06 -8.60 5.02
N THR A 247 23.98 -9.93 5.03
CA THR A 247 22.75 -10.68 5.37
C THR A 247 22.16 -10.29 6.73
N PHE A 248 22.99 -9.93 7.71
CA PHE A 248 22.53 -9.40 8.99
C PHE A 248 21.69 -8.14 8.81
N TRP A 249 22.19 -7.16 8.05
CA TRP A 249 21.51 -5.90 7.80
C TRP A 249 20.29 -6.07 6.89
N LEU A 250 20.38 -6.92 5.86
CA LEU A 250 19.21 -7.27 5.03
C LEU A 250 18.10 -7.91 5.87
N THR A 251 18.46 -8.80 6.79
CA THR A 251 17.48 -9.43 7.70
C THR A 251 16.89 -8.42 8.68
N ALA A 252 17.71 -7.53 9.24
CA ALA A 252 17.23 -6.48 10.13
C ALA A 252 16.23 -5.55 9.42
N HIS A 253 16.55 -5.11 8.20
CA HIS A 253 15.66 -4.32 7.35
C HIS A 253 14.35 -5.06 7.06
N PHE A 254 14.44 -6.34 6.69
CA PHE A 254 13.27 -7.18 6.42
C PHE A 254 12.33 -7.24 7.64
N LEU A 255 12.87 -7.42 8.84
CA LEU A 255 12.07 -7.51 10.07
C LEU A 255 11.52 -6.15 10.55
N LEU A 256 12.17 -5.04 10.19
CA LEU A 256 11.74 -3.69 10.56
C LEU A 256 10.59 -3.19 9.68
N HIS A 257 10.74 -3.31 8.36
CA HIS A 257 9.74 -2.79 7.43
C HIS A 257 9.65 -3.55 6.10
N GLY A 258 10.74 -4.17 5.64
CA GLY A 258 10.75 -4.86 4.35
C GLY A 258 9.70 -5.98 4.24
N ILE A 259 9.38 -6.68 5.32
CA ILE A 259 8.31 -7.69 5.34
C ILE A 259 6.94 -7.10 5.04
N HIS A 260 6.69 -5.85 5.44
CA HIS A 260 5.44 -5.18 5.17
C HIS A 260 5.33 -4.82 3.69
N HIS A 261 6.39 -4.26 3.07
CA HIS A 261 6.41 -4.05 1.61
C HIS A 261 6.30 -5.36 0.82
N TYR A 262 6.95 -6.42 1.31
CA TYR A 262 6.94 -7.71 0.65
C TYR A 262 5.60 -8.44 0.79
N LEU A 263 4.86 -8.24 1.89
CA LEU A 263 3.56 -8.87 2.18
C LEU A 263 2.56 -7.84 2.76
N PRO A 264 2.15 -6.82 1.99
CA PRO A 264 1.41 -5.66 2.52
C PRO A 264 0.04 -6.03 3.07
N MET A 265 -0.58 -7.09 2.54
CA MET A 265 -1.90 -7.55 2.97
C MET A 265 -1.88 -8.59 4.11
N ASP A 266 -0.69 -8.92 4.67
CA ASP A 266 -0.60 -9.77 5.86
C ASP A 266 -1.03 -9.00 7.12
N ARG A 267 -2.30 -9.18 7.51
CA ARG A 267 -2.96 -8.52 8.65
C ARG A 267 -2.28 -8.71 10.00
N LEU A 268 -1.31 -9.62 10.14
CA LEU A 268 -0.58 -9.87 11.39
C LEU A 268 0.86 -9.34 11.35
N ARG A 269 1.30 -8.74 10.23
CA ARG A 269 2.69 -8.30 10.01
C ARG A 269 2.83 -6.86 9.52
N LEU A 270 1.81 -6.06 9.78
CA LEU A 270 1.79 -4.63 9.47
C LEU A 270 2.19 -3.78 10.69
N VAL A 271 1.46 -3.92 11.80
CA VAL A 271 1.71 -3.13 13.01
C VAL A 271 2.98 -3.56 13.71
N MET A 272 3.67 -2.63 14.36
CA MET A 272 4.95 -2.93 15.01
C MET A 272 4.75 -3.85 16.23
N PRO A 273 5.41 -5.02 16.28
CA PRO A 273 5.36 -5.89 17.46
C PRO A 273 5.83 -5.13 18.72
N PRO A 274 5.14 -5.25 19.88
CA PRO A 274 5.47 -4.46 21.07
C PRO A 274 6.93 -4.55 21.52
N ALA A 275 7.57 -5.72 21.36
CA ALA A 275 8.98 -5.89 21.69
C ALA A 275 9.90 -5.00 20.84
N LEU A 276 9.63 -4.93 19.54
CA LEU A 276 10.38 -4.10 18.59
C LEU A 276 10.06 -2.61 18.80
N ALA A 277 8.77 -2.30 18.98
CA ALA A 277 8.32 -0.94 19.29
C ALA A 277 8.95 -0.40 20.58
N VAL A 278 9.06 -1.22 21.65
CA VAL A 278 9.77 -0.85 22.87
C VAL A 278 11.26 -0.60 22.61
N ALA A 279 11.93 -1.47 21.84
CA ALA A 279 13.35 -1.29 21.51
C ALA A 279 13.60 0.05 20.79
N LEU A 280 12.70 0.47 19.90
CA LEU A 280 12.75 1.77 19.22
C LEU A 280 12.32 2.93 20.14
N ALA A 281 11.36 2.71 21.03
CA ALA A 281 10.83 3.74 21.93
C ALA A 281 11.79 4.11 23.06
N VAL A 282 12.56 3.16 23.61
CA VAL A 282 13.51 3.43 24.72
C VAL A 282 14.52 4.56 24.41
N PRO A 283 15.25 4.56 23.28
CA PRO A 283 16.17 5.66 22.98
C PRO A 283 15.44 7.00 22.80
N LEU A 284 14.27 7.01 22.15
CA LEU A 284 13.45 8.22 21.99
C LEU A 284 12.95 8.76 23.33
N PHE A 285 12.54 7.86 24.24
CA PHE A 285 12.11 8.21 25.59
C PHE A 285 13.24 8.83 26.41
N LYS A 286 14.44 8.22 26.35
CA LYS A 286 15.64 8.76 27.00
C LYS A 286 16.03 10.12 26.42
N LEU A 287 15.94 10.28 25.10
CA LEU A 287 16.18 11.55 24.42
C LEU A 287 15.20 12.62 24.91
N GLY A 288 13.90 12.33 24.97
CA GLY A 288 12.90 13.24 25.52
C GLY A 288 13.22 13.70 26.95
N HIS A 289 13.65 12.79 27.82
CA HIS A 289 14.05 13.11 29.19
C HIS A 289 15.40 13.84 29.31
N SER A 290 16.21 13.87 28.24
CA SER A 290 17.42 14.68 28.19
C SER A 290 17.17 16.11 27.69
N ILE A 291 16.11 16.32 26.91
CA ILE A 291 15.76 17.61 26.31
C ILE A 291 14.81 18.41 27.22
N PHE A 292 13.81 17.74 27.81
CA PHE A 292 12.77 18.37 28.62
C PHE A 292 13.00 18.10 30.12
N ALA A 293 12.52 19.01 30.97
CA ALA A 293 12.48 18.74 32.40
C ALA A 293 11.56 17.54 32.67
N ALA A 294 11.88 16.73 33.70
CA ALA A 294 11.19 15.44 33.92
C ALA A 294 9.65 15.49 33.86
N PRO A 295 8.94 16.45 34.50
CA PRO A 295 7.48 16.54 34.41
C PRO A 295 6.99 16.78 32.97
N GLN A 296 7.69 17.63 32.21
CA GLN A 296 7.38 17.96 30.83
C GLN A 296 7.67 16.78 29.90
N ALA A 297 8.80 16.09 30.11
CA ALA A 297 9.18 14.91 29.35
C ALA A 297 8.10 13.83 29.42
N TYR A 298 7.54 13.56 30.62
CA TYR A 298 6.44 12.62 30.76
C TYR A 298 5.20 13.00 29.92
N ALA A 299 4.80 14.27 29.91
CA ALA A 299 3.68 14.75 29.11
C ALA A 299 3.96 14.67 27.59
N VAL A 300 5.15 15.13 27.15
CA VAL A 300 5.58 15.05 25.75
C VAL A 300 5.64 13.60 25.28
N MET A 301 6.24 12.70 26.05
CA MET A 301 6.34 11.28 25.68
C MET A 301 4.98 10.60 25.66
N SER A 302 4.07 10.96 26.58
CA SER A 302 2.69 10.47 26.55
C SER A 302 1.97 10.87 25.24
N GLY A 303 2.11 12.14 24.83
CA GLY A 303 1.56 12.62 23.56
C GLY A 303 2.20 11.95 22.34
N ALA A 304 3.52 11.82 22.33
CA ALA A 304 4.23 11.16 21.23
C ALA A 304 3.84 9.68 21.10
N PHE A 305 3.67 8.97 22.21
CA PHE A 305 3.20 7.59 22.21
C PHE A 305 1.74 7.46 21.76
N LEU A 306 0.86 8.41 22.09
CA LEU A 306 -0.48 8.43 21.49
C LEU A 306 -0.40 8.67 19.98
N GLY A 307 0.47 9.59 19.54
CA GLY A 307 0.76 9.79 18.12
C GLY A 307 1.15 8.49 17.43
N TYR A 308 2.05 7.70 18.03
CA TYR A 308 2.43 6.38 17.54
C TYR A 308 1.25 5.40 17.44
N VAL A 309 0.41 5.30 18.47
CA VAL A 309 -0.77 4.43 18.42
C VAL A 309 -1.70 4.85 17.27
N LEU A 310 -1.94 6.15 17.10
CA LEU A 310 -2.76 6.67 16.01
C LEU A 310 -2.13 6.39 14.64
N TYR A 311 -0.81 6.50 14.52
CA TYR A 311 -0.07 6.13 13.32
C TYR A 311 -0.27 4.66 12.95
N ASP A 312 0.01 3.73 13.87
CA ASP A 312 -0.07 2.28 13.57
C ASP A 312 -1.51 1.87 13.24
N MET A 313 -2.50 2.46 13.93
CA MET A 313 -3.91 2.21 13.64
C MET A 313 -4.35 2.82 12.32
N THR A 314 -3.86 4.01 11.97
CA THR A 314 -4.12 4.63 10.66
C THR A 314 -3.50 3.77 9.57
N HIS A 315 -2.24 3.40 9.70
CA HIS A 315 -1.52 2.54 8.76
C HIS A 315 -2.28 1.23 8.50
N TYR A 316 -2.69 0.53 9.57
CA TYR A 316 -3.50 -0.68 9.46
C TYR A 316 -4.85 -0.43 8.78
N TYR A 317 -5.51 0.67 9.11
CA TYR A 317 -6.81 1.05 8.55
C TYR A 317 -6.73 1.34 7.04
N LEU A 318 -5.64 1.97 6.57
CA LEU A 318 -5.43 2.27 5.15
C LEU A 318 -5.31 0.99 4.29
N HIS A 319 -4.68 -0.07 4.80
CA HIS A 319 -4.52 -1.34 4.06
C HIS A 319 -5.75 -2.26 4.11
N HIS A 320 -6.56 -2.18 5.16
CA HIS A 320 -7.43 -3.29 5.51
C HIS A 320 -8.90 -2.96 5.73
N ALA A 321 -9.30 -1.73 5.46
CA ALA A 321 -10.66 -1.28 5.63
C ALA A 321 -11.13 -0.42 4.45
N LYS A 322 -12.45 -0.37 4.28
CA LYS A 322 -13.12 0.67 3.51
C LYS A 322 -13.04 1.98 4.30
N VAL A 323 -12.27 2.92 3.76
CA VAL A 323 -11.91 4.16 4.45
C VAL A 323 -12.92 5.28 4.22
N PHE A 324 -13.13 6.14 5.21
CA PHE A 324 -14.00 7.31 5.05
C PHE A 324 -13.36 8.41 4.17
N LYS A 325 -14.19 9.12 3.39
CA LYS A 325 -13.74 9.98 2.28
C LYS A 325 -12.92 11.24 2.65
N ILE A 326 -13.04 11.78 3.86
CA ILE A 326 -12.57 13.16 4.16
C ILE A 326 -11.03 13.31 4.15
N HIS A 327 -10.29 12.25 4.47
CA HIS A 327 -8.81 12.27 4.56
C HIS A 327 -8.24 10.89 4.26
N PHE A 328 -8.89 9.86 4.79
CA PHE A 328 -8.39 8.49 4.70
C PHE A 328 -8.50 7.89 3.29
N LYS A 329 -9.46 8.30 2.43
CA LYS A 329 -9.46 7.88 1.01
C LYS A 329 -8.21 8.37 0.29
N GLU A 330 -7.90 9.66 0.40
CA GLU A 330 -6.69 10.24 -0.19
C GLU A 330 -5.41 9.58 0.38
N MET A 331 -5.33 9.41 1.69
CA MET A 331 -4.16 8.77 2.32
C MET A 331 -4.06 7.27 1.97
N LYS A 332 -5.17 6.56 1.75
CA LYS A 332 -5.16 5.17 1.27
C LYS A 332 -4.54 5.11 -0.12
N THR A 333 -5.04 5.88 -1.08
CA THR A 333 -4.48 5.93 -2.44
C THR A 333 -3.00 6.34 -2.40
N TYR A 334 -2.66 7.36 -1.64
CA TYR A 334 -1.29 7.86 -1.52
C TYR A 334 -0.33 6.83 -0.92
N HIS A 335 -0.75 6.13 0.14
CA HIS A 335 0.07 5.11 0.78
C HIS A 335 0.16 3.82 -0.04
N LEU A 336 -0.91 3.41 -0.72
CA LEU A 336 -0.85 2.29 -1.66
C LEU A 336 0.08 2.61 -2.85
N ALA A 337 0.09 3.85 -3.35
CA ALA A 337 1.06 4.27 -4.36
C ALA A 337 2.52 4.18 -3.85
N HIS A 338 2.76 4.45 -2.57
CA HIS A 338 4.08 4.23 -1.97
C HIS A 338 4.49 2.74 -2.02
N HIS A 339 3.56 1.80 -1.80
CA HIS A 339 3.84 0.36 -1.89
C HIS A 339 4.01 -0.16 -3.32
N TYR A 340 3.10 0.23 -4.22
CA TYR A 340 2.95 -0.41 -5.53
C TYR A 340 3.54 0.38 -6.69
N LYS A 341 3.80 1.69 -6.52
CA LYS A 341 4.36 2.55 -7.56
C LYS A 341 5.77 3.03 -7.25
N ASN A 342 5.95 3.70 -6.12
CA ASN A 342 7.22 4.33 -5.79
C ASN A 342 7.45 4.40 -4.28
N PHE A 343 8.30 3.51 -3.78
CA PHE A 343 8.67 3.43 -2.36
C PHE A 343 9.72 4.50 -1.96
N GLU A 344 10.31 5.23 -2.91
CA GLU A 344 11.30 6.30 -2.67
C GLU A 344 10.65 7.64 -2.29
N GLY A 345 9.32 7.70 -2.16
CA GLY A 345 8.57 8.87 -1.70
C GLY A 345 7.29 8.47 -0.97
N GLY A 346 6.57 9.43 -0.40
CA GLY A 346 5.31 9.13 0.30
C GLY A 346 5.49 8.53 1.69
N TYR A 347 6.45 9.06 2.45
CA TYR A 347 6.78 8.54 3.78
C TYR A 347 5.77 8.95 4.86
N GLY A 348 4.93 9.95 4.61
CA GLY A 348 3.87 10.33 5.53
C GLY A 348 2.68 9.38 5.46
N ILE A 349 2.36 8.71 6.57
CA ILE A 349 1.21 7.79 6.68
C ILE A 349 0.00 8.49 7.27
N THR A 350 0.19 9.29 8.32
CA THR A 350 -0.88 10.06 8.95
C THR A 350 -1.23 11.31 8.15
N SER A 351 -0.25 11.92 7.48
CA SER A 351 -0.44 13.10 6.61
C SER A 351 0.74 13.34 5.66
N LYS A 352 0.51 14.10 4.59
CA LYS A 352 1.53 14.50 3.60
C LYS A 352 2.37 15.72 4.02
N ILE A 353 2.19 16.25 5.24
CA ILE A 353 2.79 17.53 5.65
C ILE A 353 4.32 17.50 5.50
N TRP A 354 4.96 16.46 6.03
CA TRP A 354 6.42 16.36 5.99
C TRP A 354 6.97 15.97 4.62
N ASP A 355 6.21 15.21 3.84
CA ASP A 355 6.53 14.96 2.43
C ASP A 355 6.58 16.26 1.62
N ARG A 356 5.65 17.19 1.84
CA ARG A 356 5.67 18.52 1.21
C ARG A 356 6.84 19.36 1.68
N VAL A 357 7.11 19.37 2.99
CA VAL A 357 8.20 20.15 3.58
C VAL A 357 9.57 19.69 3.07
N PHE A 358 9.76 18.38 2.92
CA PHE A 358 11.04 17.78 2.53
C PHE A 358 11.09 17.32 1.06
N ASN A 359 10.08 17.69 0.26
CA ASN A 359 9.98 17.42 -1.17
C ASN A 359 10.09 15.92 -1.52
N THR A 360 9.34 15.09 -0.79
CA THR A 360 9.17 13.64 -1.03
C THR A 360 7.71 13.27 -1.28
N GLU A 361 6.86 14.25 -1.63
CA GLU A 361 5.46 13.98 -1.97
C GLU A 361 5.37 13.18 -3.28
N LEU A 362 4.62 12.08 -3.25
CA LEU A 362 4.33 11.31 -4.46
C LEU A 362 3.44 12.14 -5.39
N LYS A 363 3.85 12.21 -6.65
CA LYS A 363 3.01 12.68 -7.74
C LYS A 363 2.17 11.49 -8.18
N LEU A 364 0.91 11.49 -7.76
CA LEU A 364 -0.07 10.49 -8.17
C LEU A 364 -0.52 10.78 -9.60
#